data_AF-V5IDX0-F1
#
_entry.id   AF-V5IDX0-F1
#
_cell.length_a   1.000
_cell.length_b   1.000
_cell.length_c   1.000
_cell.angle_alpha   90.00
_cell.angle_beta   90.00
_cell.angle_gamma   90.00
#
_symmetry.space_group_name_H-M   'P 1'
#
loop_
_entity.id
_entity.type
_entity.pdbx_description
1 polymer ?
#
loop_
_entity_poly.entity_id
_entity_poly.type
_entity_poly.pdbx_seq_one_letter_code
_entity_poly.pdbx_strand_id
1 'polypeptide(L)' 'EKEVGFFRSTGPDSRAYSHCSGITHTSKNLKTRVVVRWLAPEDRSGKVHFKVTVVKEFKDFYHAIRSTLA' A
#
# COMPACT_ATOMS: atom_id res chain seq x y z
N GLU A 1 -4.99 6.78 -12.22
CA GLU A 1 -6.06 6.11 -11.45
C GLU A 1 -6.73 7.17 -10.58
N LYS A 2 -8.06 7.14 -10.41
CA LYS A 2 -8.75 8.08 -9.51
C LYS A 2 -8.45 7.67 -8.06
N GLU A 3 -8.11 8.63 -7.21
CA GLU A 3 -7.79 8.38 -5.80
C GLU A 3 -9.01 7.76 -5.07
N VAL A 4 -8.84 6.55 -4.50
CA VAL A 4 -9.88 5.83 -3.76
C VAL A 4 -9.47 5.73 -2.29
N GLY A 5 -9.75 6.80 -1.54
CA GLY A 5 -9.33 6.92 -0.15
C GLY A 5 -7.83 7.18 0.00
N PHE A 6 -7.31 7.06 1.23
CA PHE A 6 -5.92 7.36 1.54
C PHE A 6 -5.33 6.33 2.51
N PHE A 7 -4.04 6.04 2.35
CA PHE A 7 -3.30 5.20 3.30
C PHE A 7 -2.62 6.05 4.36
N ARG A 8 -2.65 5.55 5.60
CA ARG A 8 -1.90 6.08 6.72
C ARG A 8 -0.96 5.02 7.26
N SER A 9 0.27 5.43 7.53
CA SER A 9 1.22 4.58 8.22
C SER A 9 0.76 4.28 9.64
N THR A 10 1.02 3.07 10.12
CA THR A 10 0.83 2.68 11.52
C THR A 10 2.16 2.40 12.24
N GLY A 11 3.30 2.63 11.58
CA GLY A 11 4.63 2.29 12.12
C GLY A 11 5.78 2.85 11.29
N PRO A 12 7.03 2.59 11.69
CA PRO A 12 8.20 3.21 11.06
C PRO A 12 8.50 2.64 9.66
N ASP A 13 7.93 1.50 9.29
CA ASP A 13 8.26 0.77 8.06
C ASP A 13 7.62 1.35 6.80
N SER A 14 6.65 2.25 6.93
CA SER A 14 5.90 2.78 5.82
C SER A 14 5.60 4.27 5.94
N ARG A 15 5.42 4.92 4.80
CA ARG A 15 5.05 6.35 4.68
C ARG A 15 4.13 6.55 3.48
N ALA A 16 3.25 7.55 3.57
CA ALA A 16 2.43 7.95 2.44
C ALA A 16 3.32 8.32 1.24
N TYR A 17 2.87 7.96 0.05
CA TYR A 17 3.54 8.32 -1.20
C TYR A 17 3.01 9.66 -1.69
N SER A 18 3.90 10.56 -2.13
CA SER A 18 3.53 11.95 -2.44
C SER A 18 2.80 12.11 -3.78
N HIS A 19 2.94 11.17 -4.72
CA HIS A 19 2.45 11.34 -6.09
C HIS A 19 1.12 10.63 -6.38
N CYS A 20 0.62 9.81 -5.45
CA CYS A 20 -0.68 9.16 -5.55
C CYS A 20 -1.16 8.73 -4.16
N SER A 21 -2.40 8.25 -4.04
CA SER A 21 -2.94 7.62 -2.82
C SER A 21 -2.30 6.27 -2.47
N GLY A 22 -0.99 6.14 -2.63
CA GLY A 22 -0.20 4.96 -2.29
C GLY A 22 0.52 5.09 -0.95
N ILE A 23 1.06 3.97 -0.49
CA ILE A 23 1.94 3.88 0.68
C ILE A 23 3.18 3.10 0.28
N THR A 24 4.34 3.55 0.73
CA THR A 24 5.64 2.96 0.35
C THR A 24 6.51 2.74 1.57
N HIS A 25 7.60 2.00 1.40
CA HIS A 25 8.58 1.74 2.44
C HIS A 25 9.38 3.00 2.81
N THR A 26 9.90 3.04 4.02
CA THR A 26 10.81 4.10 4.50
C THR A 26 12.28 3.73 4.35
N SER A 27 12.60 2.43 4.34
CA SER A 27 13.97 1.92 4.27
C SER A 27 14.06 0.60 3.49
N LYS A 28 15.26 0.29 3.00
CA LYS A 28 15.57 -0.99 2.34
C LYS A 28 15.75 -2.18 3.30
N ASN A 29 15.58 -1.95 4.61
CA ASN A 29 15.75 -3.01 5.61
C ASN A 29 14.70 -4.10 5.40
N LEU A 30 15.11 -5.36 5.62
CA LEU A 30 14.24 -6.53 5.50
C LEU A 30 13.02 -6.37 6.41
N LYS A 31 11.83 -6.65 5.86
CA LYS A 31 10.55 -6.60 6.58
C LYS A 31 9.83 -7.92 6.36
N THR A 32 9.42 -8.56 7.46
CA THR A 32 8.57 -9.76 7.41
C THR A 32 7.09 -9.41 7.47
N ARG A 33 6.75 -8.23 7.98
CA ARG A 33 5.38 -7.75 8.12
C ARG A 33 5.33 -6.23 8.01
N VAL A 34 4.34 -5.72 7.28
CA VAL A 34 4.00 -4.29 7.22
C VAL A 34 2.50 -4.17 7.45
N VAL A 35 2.10 -3.25 8.32
CA VAL A 35 0.70 -2.91 8.58
C VAL A 35 0.49 -1.47 8.20
N VAL A 36 -0.64 -1.21 7.55
CA VAL A 36 -1.09 0.12 7.15
C VAL A 36 -2.57 0.25 7.41
N ARG A 37 -3.05 1.48 7.56
CA ARG A 37 -4.48 1.77 7.65
C ARG A 37 -4.94 2.41 6.35
N TRP A 38 -5.91 1.81 5.68
CA TRP A 38 -6.62 2.46 4.59
C TRP A 38 -7.87 3.14 5.15
N LEU A 39 -8.08 4.40 4.77
CA LEU A 39 -9.24 5.21 5.15
C LEU A 39 -10.14 5.33 3.92
N ALA A 40 -11.38 4.84 4.05
CA ALA A 40 -12.39 4.98 3.02
C ALA A 40 -12.76 6.47 2.83
N PRO A 41 -13.01 6.92 1.59
CA PRO A 41 -13.52 8.26 1.34
C PRO A 41 -14.97 8.40 1.86
N GLU A 42 -15.30 9.53 2.48
CA GLU A 42 -16.62 9.77 3.10
C GLU A 42 -17.73 9.98 2.06
N ASP A 43 -17.37 10.46 0.87
CA ASP A 43 -18.29 10.94 -0.17
C ASP A 43 -18.71 9.88 -1.20
N ARG A 44 -18.18 8.66 -1.10
CA ARG A 44 -18.39 7.62 -2.11
C ARG A 44 -18.22 6.21 -1.56
N SER A 45 -18.91 5.27 -2.18
CA SER A 45 -18.89 3.85 -1.82
C SER A 45 -18.73 2.97 -3.06
N GLY A 46 -18.31 1.72 -2.86
CA GLY A 46 -18.11 0.77 -3.95
C GLY A 46 -17.13 -0.35 -3.59
N LYS A 47 -16.80 -1.17 -4.59
CA LYS A 47 -15.81 -2.25 -4.45
C LYS A 47 -14.40 -1.67 -4.46
N VAL A 48 -13.59 -2.11 -3.50
CA VAL A 48 -12.18 -1.71 -3.38
C VAL A 48 -11.29 -2.90 -3.68
N HIS A 49 -10.26 -2.68 -4.48
CA HIS A 49 -9.25 -3.67 -4.80
C HIS A 49 -7.90 -3.17 -4.33
N PHE A 50 -7.32 -3.81 -3.32
CA PHE A 50 -5.96 -3.49 -2.91
C PHE A 50 -4.96 -4.21 -3.80
N LYS A 51 -3.93 -3.49 -4.23
CA LYS A 51 -2.80 -4.03 -4.98
C LYS A 51 -1.50 -3.66 -4.26
N VAL A 52 -0.54 -4.58 -4.24
CA VAL A 52 0.78 -4.32 -3.67
C VAL A 52 1.88 -4.82 -4.61
N THR A 53 3.00 -4.11 -4.60
CA THR A 53 4.26 -4.54 -5.21
C THR A 53 5.29 -4.70 -4.10
N VAL A 54 5.95 -5.84 -4.05
CA VAL A 54 6.97 -6.18 -3.04
C VAL A 54 8.30 -6.40 -3.74
N VAL A 55 9.30 -5.62 -3.37
CA VAL A 55 10.67 -5.77 -3.88
C VAL A 55 11.44 -6.69 -2.93
N LYS A 56 12.06 -7.74 -3.47
CA LYS A 56 12.98 -8.60 -2.72
C LYS A 56 14.42 -8.10 -2.86
N GLU A 57 14.89 -7.91 -4.10
CA GLU A 57 16.22 -7.40 -4.38
C GLU A 57 16.31 -6.75 -5.77
N PHE A 58 16.66 -5.46 -5.86
CA PHE A 58 16.79 -4.71 -7.12
C PHE A 58 15.65 -4.95 -8.12
N LYS A 59 15.88 -5.83 -9.11
CA LYS A 59 14.94 -6.18 -10.19
C LYS A 59 14.08 -7.42 -9.88
N ASP A 60 14.33 -8.11 -8.78
CA ASP A 60 13.52 -9.19 -8.25
C ASP A 60 12.39 -8.60 -7.39
N PHE A 61 11.18 -8.57 -7.98
CA PHE A 61 9.98 -8.04 -7.33
C PHE A 61 8.73 -8.81 -7.77
N TYR A 62 7.75 -8.84 -6.86
CA TYR A 62 6.41 -9.34 -7.12
C TYR A 62 5.51 -8.13 -7.35
N HIS A 63 4.91 -8.01 -8.53
CA HIS A 63 4.08 -6.87 -8.89
C HIS A 63 2.59 -7.16 -8.82
N ALA A 64 1.79 -6.13 -8.57
CA ALA A 64 0.34 -6.14 -8.72
C ALA A 64 -0.36 -7.34 -8.02
N ILE A 65 0.17 -7.78 -6.87
CA ILE A 65 -0.45 -8.79 -6.03
C ILE A 65 -1.80 -8.22 -5.57
N ARG A 66 -2.89 -8.90 -5.92
CA ARG A 66 -4.25 -8.47 -5.56
C ARG A 66 -4.62 -9.02 -4.19
N SER A 67 -5.30 -8.23 -3.38
CA SER A 67 -5.93 -8.74 -2.15
C SER A 67 -6.97 -9.81 -2.48
N THR A 68 -6.94 -10.91 -1.75
CA THR A 68 -8.03 -11.89 -1.69
C THR A 68 -8.91 -11.61 -0.47
N LEU A 69 -10.17 -12.00 -0.52
CA LEU A 69 -10.96 -12.14 0.70
C LEU A 69 -10.32 -13.26 1.53
N ALA A 70 -10.13 -13.00 2.83
CA ALA A 70 -9.64 -13.98 3.78
C ALA A 70 -10.78 -14.90 4.24
#